data_AF-A0A0G0LMV2-F1
#
_entry.id   AF-A0A0G0LMV2-F1
#
_cell.length_a   1.000
_cell.length_b   1.000
_cell.length_c   1.000
_cell.angle_alpha   90.00
_cell.angle_beta   90.00
_cell.angle_gamma   90.00
#
_symmetry.space_group_name_H-M   'P 1'
#
loop_
_entity.id
_entity.type
_entity.pdbx_description
1 polymer ?
#
loop_
_entity_poly.entity_id
_entity_poly.type
_entity_poly.pdbx_seq_one_letter_code
_entity_poly.pdbx_strand_id
1 'polypeptide(L)'
;MSKQKPQTDNLYLQIWRNPIFQKFLLAQITADQWHTFTALAVFMNKKGECYPSQSKLKQILGLNSVASVSRRIISLEKARFEGEPLIKVFRDKKMKRKGKFLFASNGYQLNQNIITIFAPHDTTVARRQQRMDVFQTNKAKLANRLHINASRKDDKQTRRSF
;
A
#
# COMPACT_ATOMS: atom_id res chain seq x y z
N MET A 1 -1.07 -35.40 16.74
CA MET A 1 -0.70 -34.02 17.07
C MET A 1 -0.61 -33.19 15.79
N SER A 2 -1.64 -32.37 15.52
CA SER A 2 -1.68 -31.50 14.32
C SER A 2 -0.91 -30.22 14.61
N LYS A 3 0.18 -29.96 13.86
CA LYS A 3 0.92 -28.70 13.92
C LYS A 3 0.14 -27.62 13.18
N GLN A 4 -0.78 -26.94 13.86
CA GLN A 4 -1.35 -25.69 13.33
C GLN A 4 -0.32 -24.56 13.48
N LYS A 5 -0.02 -23.87 12.37
CA LYS A 5 0.79 -22.64 12.37
C LYS A 5 0.07 -21.55 13.17
N PRO A 6 0.77 -20.73 13.97
CA PRO A 6 0.15 -19.65 14.71
C PRO A 6 -0.45 -18.62 13.74
N GLN A 7 -1.67 -18.17 14.03
CA GLN A 7 -2.37 -17.11 13.33
C GLN A 7 -1.58 -15.80 13.51
N THR A 8 -1.08 -15.21 12.42
CA THR A 8 -0.36 -13.92 12.46
C THR A 8 -1.38 -12.77 12.48
N ASP A 9 -1.61 -12.21 13.65
CA ASP A 9 -2.57 -11.14 13.86
C ASP A 9 -2.12 -9.78 13.29
N ASN A 10 -2.79 -9.33 12.22
CA ASN A 10 -3.11 -7.92 11.93
C ASN A 10 -1.99 -6.93 11.51
N LEU A 11 -1.17 -7.23 10.49
CA LEU A 11 -0.38 -6.19 9.80
C LEU A 11 -1.17 -5.65 8.58
N TYR A 12 -1.72 -4.44 8.70
CA TYR A 12 -2.44 -3.75 7.61
C TYR A 12 -1.66 -2.51 7.15
N LEU A 13 -1.51 -2.38 5.83
CA LEU A 13 -1.05 -1.14 5.20
C LEU A 13 -2.24 -0.18 5.08
N GLN A 14 -2.18 0.99 5.74
CA GLN A 14 -3.17 2.04 5.51
C GLN A 14 -2.62 3.09 4.56
N ILE A 15 -3.48 3.54 3.67
CA ILE A 15 -3.16 4.50 2.63
C ILE A 15 -4.15 5.65 2.73
N TRP A 16 -3.65 6.88 2.73
CA TRP A 16 -4.51 8.05 2.71
C TRP A 16 -5.28 8.11 1.38
N ARG A 17 -6.61 8.20 1.47
CA ARG A 17 -7.47 8.22 0.28
C ARG A 17 -7.30 9.50 -0.54
N ASN A 18 -7.15 10.65 0.10
CA ASN A 18 -7.12 11.93 -0.61
C ASN A 18 -5.93 12.08 -1.58
N PRO A 19 -4.68 11.71 -1.21
CA PRO A 19 -3.57 11.64 -2.16
C PRO A 19 -3.88 10.86 -3.43
N ILE A 20 -4.56 9.71 -3.31
CA ILE A 20 -4.92 8.86 -4.45
C ILE A 20 -6.11 9.42 -5.22
N PHE A 21 -7.21 9.72 -4.53
CA PHE A 21 -8.50 10.00 -5.15
C PHE A 21 -8.66 11.46 -5.61
N GLN A 22 -8.24 12.41 -4.78
CA GLN A 22 -8.42 13.83 -5.06
C GLN A 22 -7.20 14.43 -5.78
N LYS A 23 -6.02 13.93 -5.43
CA LYS A 23 -4.73 14.45 -5.93
C LYS A 23 -4.08 13.53 -6.95
N PHE A 24 -4.76 12.44 -7.32
CA PHE A 24 -4.35 11.52 -8.39
C PHE A 24 -2.91 11.01 -8.29
N LEU A 25 -2.42 10.73 -7.06
CA LEU A 25 -1.05 10.23 -6.82
C LEU A 25 -0.65 9.11 -7.77
N LEU A 26 -1.53 8.11 -7.97
CA LEU A 26 -1.22 6.95 -8.81
C LEU A 26 -1.14 7.28 -10.31
N ALA A 27 -1.64 8.44 -10.74
CA ALA A 27 -1.45 8.94 -12.10
C ALA A 27 -0.11 9.69 -12.26
N GLN A 28 0.50 10.13 -11.16
CA GLN A 28 1.77 10.89 -11.17
C GLN A 28 3.00 9.99 -11.02
N ILE A 29 2.81 8.74 -10.62
CA ILE A 29 3.89 7.75 -10.41
C ILE A 29 3.67 6.52 -11.27
N THR A 30 4.74 5.80 -11.57
CA THR A 30 4.64 4.56 -12.34
C THR A 30 4.16 3.40 -11.47
N ALA A 31 3.59 2.37 -12.09
CA ALA A 31 3.21 1.13 -11.41
C ALA A 31 4.41 0.49 -10.69
N ASP A 32 5.61 0.57 -11.27
CA ASP A 32 6.83 0.06 -10.65
C ASP A 32 7.27 0.86 -9.43
N GLN A 33 7.10 2.18 -9.44
CA GLN A 33 7.34 3.03 -8.28
C GLN A 33 6.36 2.71 -7.16
N TRP A 34 5.06 2.60 -7.48
CA TRP A 34 4.04 2.22 -6.50
C TRP A 34 4.28 0.84 -5.89
N HIS A 35 4.59 -0.15 -6.72
CA HIS A 35 4.93 -1.51 -6.28
C HIS A 35 6.17 -1.51 -5.37
N THR A 36 7.20 -0.74 -5.71
CA THR A 36 8.42 -0.63 -4.89
C THR A 36 8.14 0.07 -3.57
N PHE A 37 7.31 1.11 -3.59
CA PHE A 37 6.93 1.89 -2.41
C PHE A 37 6.16 1.03 -1.40
N THR A 38 5.16 0.26 -1.87
CA THR A 38 4.40 -0.63 -1.00
C THR A 38 5.24 -1.80 -0.48
N ALA A 39 6.19 -2.31 -1.27
CA ALA A 39 7.14 -3.34 -0.82
C ALA A 39 8.06 -2.84 0.31
N LEU A 40 8.52 -1.58 0.24
CA LEU A 40 9.27 -0.96 1.34
C LEU A 40 8.39 -0.77 2.58
N ALA A 41 7.13 -0.38 2.39
CA ALA A 41 6.20 -0.13 3.49
C ALA A 41 5.94 -1.35 4.38
N VAL A 42 6.14 -2.57 3.88
CA VAL A 42 6.06 -3.81 4.69
C VAL A 42 7.13 -3.85 5.81
N PHE A 43 8.26 -3.18 5.60
CA PHE A 43 9.38 -3.12 6.57
C PHE A 43 9.39 -1.84 7.39
N MET A 44 8.41 -0.98 7.18
CA MET A 44 8.37 0.32 7.80
C MET A 44 8.15 0.18 9.31
N ASN A 45 8.77 1.03 10.10
CA ASN A 45 8.53 1.13 11.54
C ASN A 45 7.56 2.28 11.83
N LYS A 46 7.28 2.56 13.11
CA LYS A 46 6.38 3.65 13.52
C LYS A 46 6.86 5.06 13.10
N LYS A 47 8.13 5.22 12.75
CA LYS A 47 8.74 6.49 12.31
C LYS A 47 8.78 6.64 10.80
N GLY A 48 8.28 5.66 10.05
CA GLY A 48 8.38 5.66 8.60
C GLY A 48 9.72 5.15 8.05
N GLU A 49 10.60 4.64 8.91
CA GLU A 49 11.92 4.12 8.50
C GLU A 49 11.83 2.63 8.17
N CYS A 50 12.55 2.18 7.16
CA CYS A 50 12.67 0.76 6.82
C CYS A 50 14.09 0.38 6.41
N TYR A 51 14.44 -0.89 6.67
CA TYR A 51 15.81 -1.42 6.53
C TYR A 51 15.89 -2.78 5.81
N PRO A 52 15.16 -3.02 4.71
CA PRO A 52 15.28 -4.29 3.99
C PRO A 52 16.61 -4.39 3.22
N SER A 53 17.17 -5.60 3.14
CA SER A 53 18.28 -5.87 2.23
C SER A 53 17.81 -5.87 0.78
N GLN A 54 18.69 -5.52 -0.17
CA GLN A 54 18.32 -5.57 -1.59
C GLN A 54 17.95 -6.99 -2.06
N SER A 55 18.57 -8.03 -1.50
CA SER A 55 18.21 -9.42 -1.79
C SER A 55 16.80 -9.76 -1.31
N LYS A 56 16.36 -9.20 -0.18
CA LYS A 56 15.00 -9.38 0.33
C LYS A 56 13.98 -8.64 -0.53
N LEU A 57 14.29 -7.41 -0.91
CA LEU A 57 13.47 -6.64 -1.86
C LEU A 57 13.36 -7.35 -3.21
N LYS A 58 14.45 -7.94 -3.71
CA LYS A 58 14.45 -8.73 -4.95
C LYS A 58 13.39 -9.84 -4.90
N GLN A 59 13.39 -10.61 -3.80
CA GLN A 59 12.43 -11.70 -3.60
C GLN A 59 10.99 -11.20 -3.54
N ILE A 60 10.72 -10.15 -2.77
CA ILE A 60 9.37 -9.62 -2.58
C ILE A 60 8.81 -8.99 -3.86
N LEU A 61 9.66 -8.27 -4.59
CA LEU A 61 9.28 -7.62 -5.85
C LEU A 61 9.23 -8.60 -7.03
N GLY A 62 9.59 -9.87 -6.85
CA GLY A 62 9.64 -10.87 -7.92
C GLY A 62 10.65 -10.53 -9.02
N LEU A 63 11.80 -9.94 -8.66
CA LEU A 63 12.79 -9.48 -9.64
C LEU A 63 13.93 -10.47 -9.84
N ASN A 64 14.47 -10.47 -11.06
CA ASN A 64 15.53 -11.41 -11.43
C ASN A 64 16.90 -11.05 -10.84
N SER A 65 17.14 -9.77 -10.49
CA SER A 65 18.45 -9.32 -10.03
C SER A 65 18.38 -8.23 -8.96
N VAL A 66 19.44 -8.15 -8.15
CA VAL A 66 19.69 -7.05 -7.20
C VAL A 66 19.88 -5.72 -7.94
N ALA A 67 20.47 -5.74 -9.13
CA ALA A 67 20.60 -4.56 -9.98
C ALA A 67 19.23 -3.98 -10.37
N SER A 68 18.24 -4.84 -10.68
CA SER A 68 16.87 -4.40 -10.95
C SER A 68 16.23 -3.71 -9.74
N VAL A 69 16.47 -4.22 -8.53
CA VAL A 69 16.05 -3.55 -7.28
C VAL A 69 16.69 -2.17 -7.16
N SER A 70 18.01 -2.07 -7.34
CA SER A 70 18.72 -0.79 -7.29
C SER A 70 18.14 0.23 -8.27
N ARG A 71 17.84 -0.16 -9.52
CA ARG A 71 17.19 0.73 -10.50
C ARG A 71 15.81 1.19 -10.05
N ARG A 72 14.99 0.29 -9.49
CA ARG A 72 13.67 0.65 -8.96
C ARG A 72 13.77 1.62 -7.78
N ILE A 73 14.71 1.42 -6.87
CA ILE A 73 14.96 2.33 -5.75
C ILE A 73 15.38 3.72 -6.26
N ILE A 74 16.31 3.80 -7.21
CA ILE A 74 16.74 5.08 -7.80
C ILE A 74 15.57 5.77 -8.51
N SER A 75 14.71 5.02 -9.21
CA SER A 75 13.50 5.56 -9.83
C SER A 75 12.50 6.10 -8.80
N LEU A 76 12.31 5.38 -7.69
CA LEU A 76 11.41 5.79 -6.60
C LEU A 76 11.96 6.98 -5.81
N GLU A 77 13.26 7.07 -5.61
CA GLU A 77 13.93 8.20 -4.96
C GLU A 77 13.74 9.52 -5.73
N LYS A 78 13.57 9.44 -7.05
CA LYS A 78 13.26 10.59 -7.92
C LYS A 78 11.77 10.95 -7.94
N ALA A 79 10.89 10.02 -7.55
CA ALA A 79 9.46 10.27 -7.55
C ALA A 79 9.10 11.38 -6.55
N ARG A 80 8.19 12.25 -6.96
CA ARG A 80 7.67 13.34 -6.12
C ARG A 80 6.14 13.28 -6.12
N PHE A 81 5.55 13.68 -5.00
CA PHE A 81 4.12 13.93 -4.87
C PHE A 81 3.95 15.29 -4.20
N GLU A 82 3.26 16.20 -4.87
CA GLU A 82 3.09 17.60 -4.40
C GLU A 82 4.43 18.28 -4.06
N GLY A 83 5.48 18.01 -4.86
CA GLY A 83 6.82 18.56 -4.64
C GLY A 83 7.67 17.81 -3.60
N GLU A 84 7.06 16.92 -2.81
CA GLU A 84 7.76 16.17 -1.77
C GLU A 84 8.24 14.79 -2.26
N PRO A 85 9.43 14.31 -1.83
CA PRO A 85 9.90 12.97 -2.15
C PRO A 85 8.99 11.89 -1.57
N LEU A 86 8.74 10.82 -2.35
CA LEU A 86 8.05 9.63 -1.84
C LEU A 86 8.91 8.88 -0.82
N ILE A 87 10.22 8.80 -1.08
CA ILE A 87 11.20 8.22 -0.15
C ILE A 87 12.44 9.10 -0.03
N LYS A 88 13.14 9.00 1.09
CA LYS A 88 14.53 9.47 1.25
C LYS A 88 15.43 8.27 1.56
N VAL A 89 16.56 8.15 0.87
CA VAL A 89 17.55 7.09 1.11
C VAL A 89 18.62 7.62 2.04
N PHE A 90 18.93 6.87 3.09
CA PHE A 90 20.07 7.18 3.96
C PHE A 90 21.00 5.96 4.05
N ARG A 91 22.29 6.24 4.16
CA ARG A 91 23.35 5.22 4.14
C ARG A 91 24.19 5.41 5.39
N ASP A 92 23.94 4.57 6.39
CA ASP A 92 24.79 4.57 7.57
C ASP A 92 26.16 3.98 7.21
N LYS A 93 27.22 4.58 7.75
CA LYS A 93 28.55 3.97 7.75
C LYS A 93 28.72 3.31 9.11
N LYS A 94 28.77 1.98 9.16
CA LYS A 94 29.11 1.27 10.41
C LYS A 94 30.60 1.00 10.46
N MET A 95 31.27 1.58 11.45
CA MET A 95 32.66 1.27 11.79
C MET A 95 32.72 -0.05 12.54
N LYS A 96 33.53 -1.02 12.08
CA LYS A 96 33.87 -2.20 12.91
C LYS A 96 35.17 -1.95 13.67
N ARG A 97 35.33 -2.68 14.78
CA ARG A 97 36.44 -2.73 15.76
C ARG A 97 37.87 -2.94 15.17
N LYS A 98 38.05 -2.97 13.84
CA LYS A 98 39.33 -3.20 13.13
C LYS A 98 39.55 -2.23 11.94
N GLY A 99 39.05 -0.99 12.02
CA GLY A 99 39.37 0.07 11.05
C GLY A 99 38.83 -0.11 9.61
N LYS A 100 38.12 -1.20 9.30
CA LYS A 100 37.47 -1.40 7.99
C LYS A 100 36.03 -0.88 8.01
N PHE A 101 35.70 0.00 7.08
CA PHE A 101 34.33 0.44 6.81
C PHE A 101 33.56 -0.70 6.13
N LEU A 102 32.45 -1.11 6.72
CA LEU A 102 31.42 -1.87 6.00
C LEU A 102 30.35 -0.88 5.56
N PHE A 103 29.95 -0.94 4.29
CA PHE A 103 28.72 -0.30 3.84
C PHE A 103 27.57 -0.88 4.67
N ALA A 104 26.89 -0.06 5.48
CA ALA A 104 25.69 -0.54 6.14
C ALA A 104 24.60 -0.75 5.08
N SER A 105 23.62 -1.59 5.41
CA SER A 105 22.38 -1.70 4.63
C SER A 105 21.79 -0.31 4.40
N ASN A 106 21.32 -0.04 3.18
CA ASN A 106 20.57 1.18 2.89
C ASN A 106 19.35 1.24 3.83
N GLY A 107 19.16 2.40 4.46
CA GLY A 107 17.92 2.76 5.13
C GLY A 107 17.06 3.61 4.22
N TYR A 108 15.74 3.51 4.39
CA TYR A 108 14.78 4.29 3.61
C TYR A 108 13.75 4.90 4.53
N GLN A 109 13.46 6.19 4.34
CA GLN A 109 12.39 6.91 5.01
C GLN A 109 11.24 7.11 4.03
N LEU A 110 10.06 6.61 4.35
CA LEU A 110 8.85 6.79 3.55
C LEU A 110 8.14 8.09 3.93
N ASN A 111 7.47 8.70 2.95
CA ASN A 111 6.59 9.84 3.15
C ASN A 111 5.26 9.40 3.81
N GLN A 112 5.10 9.80 5.08
CA GLN A 112 3.96 9.40 5.91
C GLN A 112 2.65 10.13 5.58
N ASN A 113 2.70 11.18 4.76
CA ASN A 113 1.49 11.83 4.24
C ASN A 113 0.79 10.98 3.15
N ILE A 114 1.42 9.88 2.71
CA ILE A 114 0.88 8.95 1.72
C ILE A 114 0.50 7.62 2.37
N ILE A 115 1.43 7.02 3.13
CA ILE A 115 1.27 5.71 3.77
C ILE A 115 1.70 5.75 5.22
N THR A 116 0.94 5.08 6.09
CA THR A 116 1.30 4.88 7.49
C THR A 116 1.12 3.41 7.89
N ILE A 117 1.88 2.95 8.89
CA ILE A 117 1.59 1.68 9.55
C ILE A 117 0.70 1.93 10.75
N PHE A 118 -0.34 1.10 10.89
CA PHE A 118 -1.06 0.94 12.14
C PHE A 118 -0.57 -0.31 12.86
N ALA A 119 -0.51 -0.24 14.19
CA ALA A 119 -0.64 -1.39 15.06
C ALA A 119 -1.53 -0.96 16.25
N PRO A 120 -2.56 -1.73 16.69
CA PRO A 120 -3.35 -2.77 16.03
C PRO A 120 -4.67 -2.19 15.46
N HIS A 121 -5.33 -2.96 14.57
CA HIS A 121 -6.77 -2.78 14.36
C HIS A 121 -7.50 -3.32 15.59
N ASP A 122 -8.46 -2.57 16.13
CA ASP A 122 -9.34 -3.01 17.21
C ASP A 122 -9.96 -4.39 16.86
N THR A 123 -9.54 -5.46 17.55
CA THR A 123 -9.85 -6.87 17.22
C THR A 123 -11.24 -7.31 17.67
N THR A 124 -12.07 -6.41 18.18
CA THR A 124 -13.43 -6.76 18.59
C THR A 124 -14.25 -7.17 17.37
N VAL A 125 -14.41 -8.49 17.21
CA VAL A 125 -15.18 -9.18 16.15
C VAL A 125 -16.54 -8.52 15.93
N ALA A 126 -17.17 -8.04 17.01
CA ALA A 126 -18.44 -7.33 17.01
C ALA A 126 -18.47 -6.08 16.10
N ARG A 127 -17.45 -5.22 16.14
CA ARG A 127 -17.40 -4.01 15.31
C ARG A 127 -17.05 -4.30 13.85
N ARG A 128 -16.27 -5.36 13.60
CA ARG A 128 -15.93 -5.82 12.25
C ARG A 128 -17.15 -6.39 11.54
N GLN A 129 -17.93 -7.24 12.22
CA GLN A 129 -19.17 -7.78 11.68
C GLN A 129 -20.16 -6.64 11.42
N GLN A 130 -20.35 -5.72 12.37
CA GLN A 130 -21.19 -4.53 12.16
C GLN A 130 -20.76 -3.69 10.93
N ARG A 131 -19.46 -3.42 10.75
CA ARG A 131 -18.99 -2.65 9.58
C ARG A 131 -19.14 -3.39 8.26
N MET A 132 -18.95 -4.70 8.25
CA MET A 132 -19.18 -5.54 7.07
C MET A 132 -20.67 -5.64 6.75
N ASP A 133 -21.53 -5.78 7.74
CA ASP A 133 -22.98 -5.81 7.58
C ASP A 133 -23.49 -4.47 7.07
N VAL A 134 -22.97 -3.35 7.60
CA VAL A 134 -23.27 -2.00 7.09
C VAL A 134 -22.79 -1.83 5.65
N PHE A 135 -21.59 -2.31 5.32
CA PHE A 135 -21.08 -2.26 3.95
C PHE A 135 -21.91 -3.10 2.98
N GLN A 136 -22.26 -4.34 3.34
CA GLN A 136 -23.11 -5.20 2.51
C GLN A 136 -24.53 -4.65 2.38
N THR A 137 -25.08 -4.09 3.46
CA THR A 137 -26.38 -3.40 3.43
C THR A 137 -26.34 -2.21 2.48
N ASN A 138 -25.28 -1.41 2.52
CA ASN A 138 -25.12 -0.25 1.64
C ASN A 138 -24.88 -0.68 0.17
N LYS A 139 -24.13 -1.75 -0.05
CA LYS A 139 -23.90 -2.35 -1.37
C LYS A 139 -25.21 -2.89 -1.97
N ALA A 140 -26.01 -3.60 -1.19
CA ALA A 140 -27.33 -4.11 -1.59
C ALA A 140 -28.33 -2.98 -1.87
N LYS A 141 -28.34 -1.92 -1.04
CA LYS A 141 -29.16 -0.72 -1.30
C LYS A 141 -28.77 -0.01 -2.60
N LEU A 142 -27.46 0.04 -2.92
CA LEU A 142 -26.98 0.59 -4.19
C LEU A 142 -27.41 -0.28 -5.38
N ALA A 143 -27.21 -1.60 -5.29
CA ALA A 143 -27.61 -2.54 -6.33
C ALA A 143 -29.12 -2.49 -6.61
N ASN A 144 -29.94 -2.43 -5.55
CA ASN A 144 -31.39 -2.30 -5.69
C ASN A 144 -31.81 -0.95 -6.30
N ARG A 145 -31.15 0.16 -5.95
CA ARG A 145 -31.38 1.46 -6.62
C ARG A 145 -31.03 1.42 -8.11
N LEU A 146 -29.94 0.73 -8.47
CA LEU A 146 -29.54 0.57 -9.87
C LEU A 146 -30.51 -0.32 -10.65
N HIS A 147 -31.02 -1.41 -10.05
CA HIS A 147 -32.05 -2.25 -10.68
C HIS A 147 -33.41 -1.55 -10.80
N ILE A 148 -33.86 -0.80 -9.79
CA ILE A 148 -35.10 0.01 -9.88
C ILE A 148 -34.99 1.09 -10.96
N ASN A 149 -33.82 1.71 -11.11
CA ASN A 149 -33.59 2.73 -12.14
C ASN A 149 -33.42 2.15 -13.55
N ALA A 150 -32.92 0.92 -13.69
CA ALA A 150 -32.89 0.20 -14.96
C ALA A 150 -34.32 -0.19 -15.41
N SER A 151 -35.12 -0.77 -14.50
CA SER A 151 -36.51 -1.13 -14.78
C SER A 151 -37.40 0.08 -15.13
N ARG A 152 -37.13 1.26 -14.55
CA ARG A 152 -37.84 2.51 -14.88
C ARG A 152 -37.46 3.12 -16.24
N LYS A 153 -36.30 2.77 -16.82
CA LYS A 153 -35.89 3.25 -18.14
C LYS A 153 -36.51 2.41 -19.25
N ASP A 154 -36.65 1.11 -19.04
CA ASP A 154 -37.29 0.22 -20.01
C ASP A 154 -38.80 0.54 -20.16
N ASP A 155 -39.50 0.86 -19.07
CA ASP A 155 -40.92 1.27 -19.09
C ASP A 155 -41.20 2.59 -19.83
N LYS A 156 -40.19 3.46 -19.99
CA LYS A 156 -40.33 4.71 -20.76
C LYS A 156 -40.06 4.53 -22.25
N GLN A 157 -39.43 3.42 -22.64
CA GLN A 157 -39.06 3.14 -24.02
C GLN A 157 -40.13 2.30 -24.75
N THR A 158 -40.96 1.56 -24.02
CA THR A 158 -42.11 0.79 -24.54
C THR A 158 -43.43 1.58 -24.67
N ARG A 159 -43.47 2.87 -24.30
CA ARG A 159 -44.65 3.75 -24.47
C ARG A 159 -44.57 4.75 -25.63
N ARG A 160 -43.54 4.68 -26.49
CA ARG A 160 -43.35 5.60 -27.64
C ARG A 160 -43.50 4.96 -29.02
N SER A 161 -44.26 3.89 -29.10
CA SER A 161 -44.68 3.29 -30.35
C SER A 161 -46.09 2.80 -30.19
N PHE A 162 -47.04 3.73 -30.26
CA PHE A 162 -48.39 3.67 -30.86
C PHE A 162 -48.99 5.07 -30.82
#